data_AF-A0A662T6A0-F1
#
_entry.id   AF-A0A662T6A0-F1
#
_cell.length_a   1.000
_cell.length_b   1.000
_cell.length_c   1.000
_cell.angle_alpha   90.00
_cell.angle_beta   90.00
_cell.angle_gamma   90.00
#
_symmetry.space_group_name_H-M   'P 1'
#
loop_
_entity.id
_entity.type
_entity.pdbx_description
1 polymer ?
#
loop_
_entity_poly.entity_id
_entity_poly.type
_entity_poly.pdbx_seq_one_letter_code
_entity_poly.pdbx_strand_id
1 'polypeptide(L)'
;MRNTSKWRGPLRRKRLRRRWRLRRLAQRKLERLRKSSLNELIKELNDINMELMKLISMVRSGGVPENPARIRYLKKQRARILTILRERGIKL
;
A
#
# COMPACT_ATOMS: atom_id res chain seq x y z
N MET A 1 -1.19 1.78 49.93
CA MET A 1 -1.31 2.57 48.68
C MET A 1 -0.29 2.05 47.66
N ARG A 2 -0.71 1.44 46.54
CA ARG A 2 0.23 0.93 45.51
C ARG A 2 0.47 2.02 44.47
N ASN A 3 1.69 2.56 44.46
CA ASN A 3 2.14 3.61 43.54
C ASN A 3 2.20 3.06 42.11
N THR A 4 1.16 3.33 41.31
CA THR A 4 1.01 2.87 39.90
C THR A 4 1.84 3.68 38.91
N SER A 5 2.71 4.58 39.38
CA SER A 5 3.54 5.43 38.52
C SER A 5 4.75 4.72 37.89
N LYS A 6 5.05 3.47 38.28
CA LYS A 6 6.25 2.73 37.81
C LYS A 6 6.11 1.96 36.50
N TRP A 7 4.93 1.94 35.85
CA TRP A 7 4.69 1.17 34.62
C TRP A 7 4.38 1.99 33.36
N ARG A 8 4.82 3.26 33.28
CA ARG A 8 4.85 4.00 31.99
C ARG A 8 6.21 3.85 31.31
N GLY A 9 6.59 2.61 31.01
CA GLY A 9 7.82 2.30 30.30
C GLY A 9 7.89 2.88 28.86
N PRO A 10 9.09 2.95 28.26
CA PRO A 10 9.39 3.63 26.98
C PRO A 10 8.69 3.05 25.73
N LEU A 11 7.93 1.97 25.90
CA LEU A 11 7.23 1.24 24.84
C LEU A 11 6.11 2.06 24.15
N ARG A 12 5.55 3.07 24.83
CA ARG A 12 4.59 4.01 24.21
C ARG A 12 5.24 4.97 23.20
N ARG A 13 6.50 5.39 23.41
CA ARG A 13 7.23 6.31 22.50
C ARG A 13 7.69 5.60 21.21
N LYS A 14 8.06 4.32 21.27
CA LYS A 14 8.50 3.55 20.08
C LYS A 14 7.33 3.21 19.13
N ARG A 15 6.12 2.89 19.65
CA ARG A 15 4.91 2.64 18.82
C ARG A 15 4.44 3.89 18.06
N LEU A 16 4.48 5.06 18.69
CA LEU A 16 4.08 6.32 18.05
C LEU A 16 5.02 6.68 16.89
N ARG A 17 6.35 6.59 17.04
CA ARG A 17 7.32 6.90 15.97
C ARG A 17 7.14 6.03 14.71
N ARG A 18 6.83 4.74 14.85
CA ARG A 18 6.54 3.85 13.71
C ARG A 18 5.30 4.32 12.93
N ARG A 19 4.22 4.68 13.64
CA ARG A 19 2.96 5.14 13.03
C ARG A 19 3.15 6.42 12.20
N TRP A 20 3.89 7.39 12.72
CA TRP A 20 4.21 8.64 12.02
C TRP A 20 5.10 8.42 10.78
N ARG A 21 6.12 7.55 10.90
CA ARG A 21 7.02 7.24 9.77
C ARG A 21 6.26 6.58 8.62
N LEU A 22 5.40 5.61 8.90
CA LEU A 22 4.60 4.91 7.88
C LEU A 22 3.62 5.85 7.18
N ARG A 23 3.00 6.78 7.92
CA ARG A 23 2.11 7.80 7.34
C ARG A 23 2.87 8.72 6.37
N ARG A 24 4.05 9.20 6.77
CA ARG A 24 4.91 10.04 5.94
C ARG A 24 5.38 9.32 4.67
N LEU A 25 5.78 8.05 4.78
CA LEU A 25 6.16 7.24 3.62
C LEU A 25 4.99 7.01 2.66
N ALA A 26 3.78 6.79 3.20
CA ALA A 26 2.58 6.65 2.38
C ALA A 26 2.23 7.94 1.62
N GLN A 27 2.38 9.11 2.26
CA GLN A 27 2.21 10.41 1.60
C GLN A 27 3.21 10.62 0.46
N ARG A 28 4.52 10.40 0.73
CA ARG A 28 5.56 10.53 -0.30
C ARG A 28 5.30 9.64 -1.52
N LYS A 29 4.85 8.40 -1.28
CA LYS A 29 4.53 7.47 -2.37
C LYS A 29 3.35 7.98 -3.22
N LEU A 30 2.33 8.54 -2.58
CA LEU A 30 1.19 9.12 -3.30
C LEU A 30 1.59 10.37 -4.09
N GLU A 31 2.39 11.26 -3.50
CA GLU A 31 2.92 12.44 -4.19
C GLU A 31 3.73 12.06 -5.43
N ARG A 32 4.55 11.00 -5.34
CA ARG A 32 5.28 10.46 -6.49
C ARG A 32 4.32 10.04 -7.61
N LEU A 33 3.28 9.26 -7.30
CA LEU A 33 2.27 8.83 -8.28
C LEU A 33 1.48 10.02 -8.88
N ARG A 34 1.30 11.10 -8.13
CA ARG A 34 0.65 12.31 -8.65
C ARG A 34 1.54 13.10 -9.60
N LYS A 35 2.88 12.94 -9.52
CA LYS A 35 3.86 13.61 -10.39
C LYS A 35 4.24 12.80 -11.62
N SER A 36 3.97 11.49 -11.65
CA SER A 36 4.29 10.64 -12.80
C SER A 36 3.42 10.96 -14.02
N SER A 37 3.94 10.67 -15.21
CA SER A 37 3.22 10.89 -16.47
C SER A 37 2.02 9.94 -16.61
N LEU A 38 1.12 10.23 -17.56
CA LEU A 38 0.00 9.36 -17.89
C LEU A 38 0.49 7.95 -18.29
N ASN A 39 1.46 7.89 -19.22
CA ASN A 39 1.96 6.65 -19.77
C ASN A 39 2.63 5.78 -18.70
N GLU A 40 3.36 6.41 -17.77
CA GLU A 40 3.95 5.71 -16.62
C GLU A 40 2.87 5.12 -15.71
N LEU A 41 1.80 5.87 -15.41
CA LEU A 41 0.70 5.39 -14.59
C LEU A 41 -0.05 4.21 -15.26
N ILE A 42 -0.26 4.29 -16.57
CA ILE A 42 -0.90 3.20 -17.34
C ILE A 42 0.01 1.98 -17.36
N LYS A 43 1.31 2.15 -17.57
CA LYS A 43 2.29 1.06 -17.54
C LYS A 43 2.33 0.38 -16.16
N GLU A 44 2.45 1.17 -15.09
CA GLU A 44 2.43 0.63 -13.71
C GLU A 44 1.11 -0.08 -13.40
N LEU A 45 -0.02 0.44 -13.91
CA LEU A 45 -1.32 -0.21 -13.78
C LEU A 45 -1.37 -1.57 -14.48
N ASN A 46 -0.83 -1.68 -15.70
CA ASN A 46 -0.77 -2.93 -16.47
C ASN A 46 0.13 -3.95 -15.78
N ASP A 47 1.30 -3.54 -15.28
CA ASP A 47 2.21 -4.40 -14.54
C ASP A 47 1.53 -4.96 -13.28
N ILE A 48 0.82 -4.12 -12.53
CA ILE A 48 0.05 -4.53 -11.35
C ILE A 48 -1.06 -5.52 -11.73
N ASN A 49 -1.77 -5.29 -12.84
CA ASN A 49 -2.83 -6.18 -13.31
C ASN A 49 -2.26 -7.55 -13.71
N MET A 50 -1.13 -7.58 -14.43
CA MET A 50 -0.45 -8.83 -14.79
C MET A 50 -0.01 -9.62 -13.56
N GLU A 51 0.60 -8.95 -12.58
CA GLU A 51 1.02 -9.61 -11.33
C GLU A 51 -0.19 -10.14 -10.54
N LEU A 52 -1.27 -9.36 -10.45
CA LEU A 52 -2.51 -9.82 -9.82
C LEU A 52 -3.11 -11.03 -10.53
N MET A 53 -3.13 -11.05 -11.86
CA MET A 53 -3.65 -12.20 -12.60
C MET A 53 -2.86 -13.47 -12.27
N LYS A 54 -1.53 -13.41 -12.28
CA LYS A 54 -0.67 -14.56 -11.93
C LYS A 54 -0.95 -15.07 -10.51
N LEU A 55 -0.97 -14.17 -9.54
CA LEU A 55 -1.21 -14.53 -8.13
C LEU A 55 -2.62 -15.09 -7.91
N ILE A 56 -3.63 -14.50 -8.53
CA ILE A 56 -5.02 -14.96 -8.41
C ILE A 56 -5.18 -16.32 -9.11
N SER A 57 -4.54 -16.52 -10.27
CA SER A 57 -4.54 -17.81 -10.97
C SER A 57 -3.96 -18.92 -10.10
N MET A 58 -2.82 -18.66 -9.46
CA MET A 58 -2.18 -19.61 -8.54
C MET A 58 -3.10 -19.95 -7.35
N VAL A 59 -3.74 -18.95 -6.75
CA VAL A 59 -4.71 -19.18 -5.65
C VAL A 59 -5.89 -20.00 -6.13
N ARG A 60 -6.41 -19.74 -7.33
CA ARG A 60 -7.56 -20.46 -7.90
C ARG A 60 -7.25 -21.92 -8.21
N SER A 61 -6.02 -22.24 -8.60
CA SER A 61 -5.58 -23.62 -8.79
C SER A 61 -5.26 -24.35 -7.48
N GLY A 62 -5.58 -23.75 -6.31
CA GLY A 62 -5.30 -24.33 -4.99
C GLY A 62 -3.87 -24.10 -4.48
N GLY A 63 -3.06 -23.32 -5.20
CA GLY A 63 -1.70 -22.96 -4.79
C GLY A 63 -1.68 -21.84 -3.74
N VAL A 64 -0.62 -21.80 -2.94
CA VAL A 64 -0.38 -20.74 -1.95
C VAL A 64 0.71 -19.81 -2.47
N PRO A 65 0.43 -18.52 -2.71
CA PRO A 65 1.47 -17.56 -3.08
C PRO A 65 2.48 -17.39 -1.94
N GLU A 66 3.76 -17.22 -2.29
CA GLU A 66 4.84 -16.98 -1.34
C GLU A 66 4.52 -15.86 -0.33
N ASN A 67 3.85 -14.80 -0.81
CA ASN A 67 3.37 -13.72 0.03
C ASN A 67 1.88 -13.41 -0.21
N PRO A 68 0.96 -13.95 0.61
CA PRO A 68 -0.48 -13.68 0.49
C PRO A 68 -0.83 -12.19 0.64
N ALA A 69 -0.03 -11.43 1.42
CA ALA A 69 -0.25 -10.00 1.62
C ALA A 69 0.03 -9.17 0.35
N ARG A 70 0.78 -9.73 -0.62
CA ARG A 70 1.10 -9.08 -1.89
C ARG A 70 -0.16 -8.77 -2.68
N ILE A 71 -1.13 -9.69 -2.75
CA ILE A 71 -2.41 -9.49 -3.44
C ILE A 71 -3.13 -8.25 -2.89
N ARG A 72 -3.22 -8.14 -1.56
CA ARG A 72 -3.85 -6.99 -0.90
C ARG A 72 -3.09 -5.69 -1.15
N TYR A 73 -1.76 -5.74 -1.19
CA TYR A 73 -0.94 -4.57 -1.51
C TYR A 73 -1.16 -4.09 -2.94
N LEU A 74 -1.12 -5.00 -3.93
CA LEU A 74 -1.33 -4.70 -5.34
C LEU A 74 -2.73 -4.12 -5.60
N LYS A 75 -3.79 -4.71 -5.02
CA LYS A 75 -5.16 -4.17 -5.10
C LYS A 75 -5.22 -2.72 -4.61
N LYS A 76 -4.51 -2.38 -3.53
CA LYS A 76 -4.45 -1.00 -3.01
C LYS A 76 -3.65 -0.06 -3.90
N GLN A 77 -2.56 -0.52 -4.52
CA GLN A 77 -1.80 0.31 -5.46
C GLN A 77 -2.63 0.59 -6.72
N ARG A 78 -3.25 -0.44 -7.30
CA ARG A 78 -4.18 -0.32 -8.42
C ARG A 78 -5.27 0.72 -8.15
N ALA A 79 -5.94 0.63 -7.00
CA ALA A 79 -6.99 1.57 -6.62
C ALA A 79 -6.48 3.02 -6.56
N ARG A 80 -5.28 3.27 -6.01
CA ARG A 80 -4.71 4.62 -5.94
C ARG A 80 -4.39 5.20 -7.31
N ILE A 81 -3.84 4.39 -8.21
CA ILE A 81 -3.57 4.81 -9.59
C ILE A 81 -4.87 5.17 -10.30
N LEU A 82 -5.89 4.32 -10.20
CA LEU A 82 -7.22 4.59 -10.76
C LEU A 82 -7.85 5.85 -10.19
N THR A 83 -7.69 6.11 -8.89
CA THR A 83 -8.14 7.38 -8.27
C THR A 83 -7.43 8.58 -8.89
N ILE A 84 -6.11 8.54 -9.06
CA ILE A 84 -5.34 9.65 -9.65
C ILE A 84 -5.75 9.88 -11.11
N LEU A 85 -5.92 8.81 -11.88
CA LEU A 85 -6.36 8.91 -13.27
C LEU A 85 -7.75 9.55 -13.37
N ARG A 86 -8.66 9.19 -12.46
CA ARG A 86 -9.99 9.80 -12.37
C ARG A 86 -9.93 11.26 -11.91
N GLU A 87 -9.07 11.60 -10.94
CA GLU A 87 -8.80 12.99 -10.52
C GLU A 87 -8.29 13.84 -11.70
N ARG A 88 -7.53 13.25 -12.62
CA ARG A 88 -7.03 13.86 -13.86
C ARG A 88 -8.05 13.87 -15.00
N GLY A 89 -9.27 13.33 -14.80
CA GLY A 89 -10.32 13.29 -15.82
C GLY A 89 -10.16 12.20 -16.88
N ILE A 90 -9.21 11.27 -16.73
CA ILE A 90 -9.02 10.16 -17.66
C ILE A 90 -10.01 9.04 -17.32
N LYS A 91 -10.77 8.61 -18.32
CA LYS A 91 -11.52 7.35 -18.29
C LYS A 91 -10.69 6.29 -19.01
N LEU A 92 -10.38 5.20 -18.30
CA LEU A 92 -9.78 3.99 -18.84
C LEU A 92 -10.87 2.98 -19.20
#